data_AF-A0AAV1Z9Q1-F1
#
_entry.id   AF-A0AAV1Z9Q1-F1
#
_cell.length_a   1.000
_cell.length_b   1.000
_cell.length_c   1.000
_cell.angle_alpha   90.00
_cell.angle_beta   90.00
_cell.angle_gamma   90.00
#
_symmetry.space_group_name_H-M   'P 1'
#
loop_
_entity.id
_entity.type
_entity.pdbx_description
1 polymer ?
#
loop_
_entity_poly.entity_id
_entity_poly.type
_entity_poly.pdbx_seq_one_letter_code
_entity_poly.pdbx_strand_id
1 'polypeptide(L)'
;MSTEESKVQKICNCLYILTNDIKIAEPVDASRSNENIKDTFTSELRRNVHRTFQKIESYLDVKTFVTEYIQPCFGDKCTTCDYLKFLQLCLVLLRLLKIALTEESELSSKKSDASKLPIPKSLLNISQKNVLQKSLQFAVALGILPNLLRGIGIPLSKRLKHAIILERFTSESTLYQKHIQIAVCLDTLIGCLECEAMQSTILSCHGTDILAALLQLCHAPIKKIEKTEGSPIEPSQTGKLCFKFMLSSFKDNSNHSEAQIINMMLAHRKYFAPHLETFLKQICPSLLMWELLLFQGIPIKIDESEAAIAKSPLWLRKICNQMLTDMILQNQGIADLVQVVLDKAYDADIRTGKVDSSRIEAVARLITYNPVRHISVGDYIQQLSKQVFQLLHLKGSQMDGLLKYVASCIVLQFCERDIKSAEQHFLVKLLKPLWSCVRQPTNSQVNVVVKEIELTTCIEDLHQIFAFSSNLLSRKYIKLLFPFSHCLCNMFFFLLRGKSFLKSKVKNLINAILRNATDEEALSLLHAVSFSNNKHCGVYITKVSFVNGEEGGIVAVQKVEEDFPDEIVRYHAILDPFK
;
A
#
# COMPACT_ATOMS: atom_id res chain seq x y z
N MET A 1 -35.43 -19.99 36.63
CA MET A 1 -34.88 -20.85 35.55
C MET A 1 -33.46 -20.38 35.29
N SER A 2 -32.45 -21.13 35.78
CA SER A 2 -31.05 -20.79 35.56
C SER A 2 -30.75 -20.89 34.07
N THR A 3 -30.55 -19.76 33.40
CA THR A 3 -30.01 -19.72 32.04
C THR A 3 -28.64 -20.37 32.05
N GLU A 4 -28.56 -21.59 31.53
CA GLU A 4 -27.31 -22.31 31.37
C GLU A 4 -26.37 -21.47 30.49
N GLU A 5 -25.19 -21.10 31.01
CA GLU A 5 -24.24 -20.27 30.27
C GLU A 5 -23.80 -21.00 28.99
N SER A 6 -23.85 -20.33 27.83
CA SER A 6 -23.38 -20.92 26.57
C SER A 6 -21.86 -21.20 26.63
N LYS A 7 -21.40 -22.16 25.81
CA LYS A 7 -19.97 -22.51 25.71
C LYS A 7 -19.12 -21.27 25.37
N VAL A 8 -19.58 -20.43 24.44
CA VAL A 8 -18.94 -19.14 24.12
C VAL A 8 -18.85 -18.22 25.33
N GLN A 9 -19.94 -18.09 26.12
CA GLN A 9 -19.93 -17.25 27.32
C GLN A 9 -18.94 -17.76 28.38
N LYS A 10 -18.89 -19.07 28.61
CA LYS A 10 -17.92 -19.71 29.53
C LYS A 10 -16.48 -19.40 29.12
N ILE A 11 -16.16 -19.55 27.84
CA ILE A 11 -14.81 -19.27 27.30
C ILE A 11 -14.47 -17.79 27.44
N CYS A 12 -15.39 -16.88 27.10
CA CYS A 12 -15.20 -15.44 27.26
C CYS A 12 -15.03 -15.04 28.74
N ASN A 13 -15.73 -15.69 29.67
CA ASN A 13 -15.52 -15.47 31.11
C ASN A 13 -14.10 -15.87 31.54
N CYS A 14 -13.57 -17.00 31.05
CA CYS A 14 -12.19 -17.42 31.29
C CYS A 14 -11.17 -16.43 30.69
N LEU A 15 -11.36 -16.01 29.44
CA LEU A 15 -10.51 -15.01 28.77
C LEU A 15 -10.56 -13.64 29.47
N TYR A 16 -11.72 -13.25 29.98
CA TYR A 16 -11.88 -12.03 30.78
C TYR A 16 -11.05 -12.10 32.06
N ILE A 17 -11.16 -13.17 32.84
CA ILE A 17 -10.37 -13.35 34.07
C ILE A 17 -8.87 -13.37 33.76
N LEU A 18 -8.48 -13.99 32.65
CA LEU A 18 -7.08 -14.01 32.23
C LEU A 18 -6.56 -12.61 31.91
N THR A 19 -7.32 -11.80 31.18
CA THR A 19 -6.83 -10.54 30.58
C THR A 19 -7.17 -9.27 31.37
N ASN A 20 -8.07 -9.34 32.35
CA ASN A 20 -8.54 -8.16 33.09
C ASN A 20 -7.72 -7.87 34.36
N ASP A 21 -7.89 -6.67 34.91
CA ASP A 21 -7.33 -6.23 36.19
C ASP A 21 -5.79 -6.20 36.29
N ILE A 22 -5.09 -6.15 35.15
CA ILE A 22 -3.64 -5.97 35.11
C ILE A 22 -3.32 -4.48 35.32
N LYS A 23 -3.07 -4.10 36.58
CA LYS A 23 -2.67 -2.74 36.96
C LYS A 23 -1.14 -2.62 36.94
N ILE A 24 -0.61 -1.72 36.12
CA ILE A 24 0.80 -1.32 36.17
C ILE A 24 0.87 -0.06 37.03
N ALA A 25 1.53 -0.11 38.19
CA ALA A 25 1.73 1.06 39.04
C ALA A 25 2.61 2.09 38.31
N GLU A 26 2.21 3.37 38.32
CA GLU A 26 3.02 4.45 37.74
C GLU A 26 4.24 4.73 38.64
N PRO A 27 5.45 4.86 38.06
CA PRO A 27 6.66 5.05 38.86
C PRO A 27 6.78 6.47 39.41
N VAL A 28 7.27 6.59 40.65
CA VAL A 28 7.68 7.84 41.29
C VAL A 28 9.14 8.21 40.98
N ASP A 29 9.99 7.27 40.54
CA ASP A 29 11.40 7.49 40.17
C ASP A 29 11.92 6.53 39.08
N ALA A 30 12.90 6.94 38.25
CA ALA A 30 13.16 6.35 36.92
C ALA A 30 14.13 5.14 36.83
N SER A 31 14.98 4.86 37.82
CA SER A 31 16.08 3.86 37.68
C SER A 31 15.91 2.59 38.51
N ARG A 32 15.34 2.67 39.74
CA ARG A 32 14.98 1.52 40.58
C ARG A 32 13.57 0.96 40.32
N SER A 33 12.77 1.63 39.49
CA SER A 33 11.37 1.29 39.24
C SER A 33 11.18 0.13 38.27
N ASN A 34 11.99 0.01 37.22
CA ASN A 34 11.70 -0.91 36.11
C ASN A 34 11.78 -2.41 36.49
N GLU A 35 12.66 -2.81 37.42
CA GLU A 35 12.71 -4.19 37.93
C GLU A 35 11.50 -4.50 38.81
N ASN A 36 11.17 -3.60 39.73
CA ASN A 36 10.00 -3.74 40.60
C ASN A 36 8.68 -3.79 39.80
N ILE A 37 8.57 -3.03 38.71
CA ILE A 37 7.40 -3.10 37.81
C ILE A 37 7.39 -4.41 37.02
N LYS A 38 8.54 -4.93 36.56
CA LYS A 38 8.61 -6.25 35.89
C LYS A 38 8.13 -7.37 36.81
N ASP A 39 8.56 -7.36 38.07
CA ASP A 39 8.16 -8.37 39.06
C ASP A 39 6.67 -8.25 39.40
N THR A 40 6.19 -7.02 39.59
CA THR A 40 4.76 -6.73 39.83
C THR A 40 3.91 -7.23 38.66
N PHE A 41 4.27 -6.89 37.42
CA PHE A 41 3.55 -7.33 36.22
C PHE A 41 3.56 -8.85 36.07
N THR A 42 4.72 -9.49 36.29
CA THR A 42 4.84 -10.96 36.22
C THR A 42 3.98 -11.65 37.28
N SER A 43 3.92 -11.09 38.50
CA SER A 43 3.08 -11.62 39.57
C SER A 43 1.59 -11.49 39.25
N GLU A 44 1.19 -10.42 38.56
CA GLU A 44 -0.19 -10.17 38.16
C GLU A 44 -0.63 -11.14 37.04
N LEU A 45 0.21 -11.33 36.01
CA LEU A 45 -0.04 -12.35 34.98
C LEU A 45 -0.18 -13.75 35.60
N ARG A 46 0.70 -14.10 36.54
CA ARG A 46 0.66 -15.38 37.25
C ARG A 46 -0.65 -15.54 38.04
N ARG A 47 -1.06 -14.50 38.77
CA ARG A 47 -2.32 -14.49 39.53
C ARG A 47 -3.52 -14.74 38.61
N ASN A 48 -3.55 -14.07 37.46
CA ASN A 48 -4.62 -14.26 36.48
C ASN A 48 -4.64 -15.67 35.90
N VAL A 49 -3.49 -16.29 35.64
CA VAL A 49 -3.41 -17.70 35.22
C VAL A 49 -4.07 -18.63 36.23
N HIS A 50 -3.71 -18.51 37.52
CA HIS A 50 -4.28 -19.38 38.55
C HIS A 50 -5.79 -19.17 38.73
N ARG A 51 -6.25 -17.92 38.77
CA ARG A 51 -7.70 -17.59 38.83
C ARG A 51 -8.45 -18.16 37.63
N THR A 52 -7.84 -18.11 36.45
CA THR A 52 -8.43 -18.67 35.23
C THR A 52 -8.54 -20.19 35.34
N PHE A 53 -7.50 -20.89 35.81
CA PHE A 53 -7.60 -22.34 36.05
C PHE A 53 -8.66 -22.70 37.10
N GLN A 54 -8.75 -21.95 38.20
CA GLN A 54 -9.81 -22.12 39.20
C GLN A 54 -11.20 -21.97 38.57
N LYS A 55 -11.38 -21.00 37.66
CA LYS A 55 -12.65 -20.85 36.95
C LYS A 55 -12.91 -21.98 35.96
N ILE A 56 -11.89 -22.45 35.24
CA ILE A 56 -12.00 -23.57 34.29
C ILE A 56 -12.49 -24.84 34.97
N GLU A 57 -12.14 -25.08 36.24
CA GLU A 57 -12.66 -26.23 37.01
C GLU A 57 -14.19 -26.25 37.12
N SER A 58 -14.86 -25.09 37.01
CA SER A 58 -16.33 -25.00 37.00
C SER A 58 -16.97 -25.30 35.63
N TYR A 59 -16.18 -25.46 34.56
CA TYR A 59 -16.64 -25.65 33.19
C TYR A 59 -16.02 -26.91 32.57
N LEU A 60 -16.71 -28.05 32.69
CA LEU A 60 -16.19 -29.37 32.28
C LEU A 60 -15.75 -29.42 30.80
N ASP A 61 -16.55 -28.82 29.91
CA ASP A 61 -16.29 -28.70 28.48
C ASP A 61 -15.01 -27.91 28.16
N VAL A 62 -14.78 -26.82 28.89
CA VAL A 62 -13.56 -26.00 28.76
C VAL A 62 -12.36 -26.74 29.37
N LYS A 63 -12.55 -27.38 30.53
CA LYS A 63 -11.51 -28.12 31.26
C LYS A 63 -10.94 -29.26 30.41
N THR A 64 -11.81 -30.10 29.84
CA THR A 64 -11.39 -31.23 29.01
C THR A 64 -10.47 -30.74 27.88
N PHE A 65 -10.89 -29.72 27.14
CA PHE A 65 -10.07 -29.17 26.06
C PHE A 65 -8.74 -28.57 26.56
N VAL A 66 -8.76 -27.74 27.60
CA VAL A 66 -7.54 -27.05 28.08
C VAL A 66 -6.48 -28.03 28.59
N THR A 67 -6.91 -29.09 29.29
CA THR A 67 -6.00 -30.09 29.86
C THR A 67 -5.30 -30.96 28.80
N GLU A 68 -5.81 -31.02 27.58
CA GLU A 68 -5.11 -31.69 26.46
C GLU A 68 -3.82 -30.98 26.03
N TYR A 69 -3.70 -29.67 26.35
CA TYR A 69 -2.60 -28.81 25.91
C TYR A 69 -1.76 -28.28 27.07
N ILE A 70 -2.37 -27.96 28.21
CA ILE A 70 -1.70 -27.26 29.31
C ILE A 70 -2.00 -27.94 30.63
N GLN A 71 -0.94 -28.30 31.35
CA GLN A 71 -1.05 -28.77 32.74
C GLN A 71 -1.51 -27.63 33.66
N PRO A 72 -2.65 -27.79 34.38
CA PRO A 72 -3.19 -26.79 35.31
C PRO A 72 -2.22 -26.50 36.45
N CYS A 73 -2.33 -25.29 37.02
CA CYS A 73 -1.56 -24.91 38.20
C CYS A 73 -2.41 -24.09 39.16
N PHE A 74 -2.46 -24.53 40.42
CA PHE A 74 -3.27 -23.93 41.49
C PHE A 74 -2.42 -23.44 42.67
N GLY A 75 -1.09 -23.39 42.53
CA GLY A 75 -0.20 -23.13 43.65
C GLY A 75 -0.13 -21.64 44.04
N ASP A 76 -0.47 -21.31 45.29
CA ASP A 76 -0.40 -19.94 45.82
C ASP A 76 1.02 -19.36 45.87
N LYS A 77 2.06 -20.21 45.83
CA LYS A 77 3.49 -19.84 45.76
C LYS A 77 4.18 -20.36 44.50
N CYS A 78 3.46 -20.46 43.39
CA CYS A 78 4.00 -20.94 42.12
C CYS A 78 5.11 -20.02 41.58
N THR A 79 6.25 -20.59 41.21
CA THR A 79 7.32 -19.90 40.47
C THR A 79 7.38 -20.31 38.99
N THR A 80 6.66 -21.36 38.60
CA THR A 80 6.72 -21.94 37.25
C THR A 80 5.76 -21.28 36.24
N CYS A 81 4.71 -20.61 36.73
CA CYS A 81 3.79 -19.83 35.91
C CYS A 81 4.33 -18.41 35.69
N ASP A 82 4.51 -18.05 34.43
CA ASP A 82 5.08 -16.80 33.94
C ASP A 82 4.25 -16.27 32.75
N TYR A 83 4.79 -15.26 32.05
CA TYR A 83 4.15 -14.69 30.88
C TYR A 83 3.93 -15.70 29.74
N LEU A 84 4.77 -16.74 29.61
CA LEU A 84 4.61 -17.77 28.59
C LEU A 84 3.46 -18.71 28.94
N LYS A 85 3.29 -19.08 30.21
CA LYS A 85 2.13 -19.87 30.65
C LYS A 85 0.82 -19.11 30.46
N PHE A 86 0.85 -17.80 30.75
CA PHE A 86 -0.26 -16.88 30.44
C PHE A 86 -0.59 -16.87 28.95
N LEU A 87 0.43 -16.69 28.10
CA LEU A 87 0.28 -16.66 26.65
C LEU A 87 -0.25 -17.99 26.12
N GLN A 88 0.29 -19.13 26.57
CA GLN A 88 -0.20 -20.46 26.20
C GLN A 88 -1.70 -20.61 26.51
N LEU A 89 -2.12 -20.24 27.73
CA LEU A 89 -3.53 -20.34 28.13
C LEU A 89 -4.42 -19.42 27.28
N CYS A 90 -3.96 -18.22 26.96
CA CYS A 90 -4.65 -17.29 26.07
C CYS A 90 -4.87 -17.91 24.68
N LEU A 91 -3.81 -18.47 24.07
CA LEU A 91 -3.87 -19.08 22.74
C LEU A 91 -4.80 -20.30 22.70
N VAL A 92 -4.74 -21.17 23.71
CA VAL A 92 -5.63 -22.35 23.81
C VAL A 92 -7.09 -21.93 23.93
N LEU A 93 -7.39 -20.93 24.77
CA LEU A 93 -8.75 -20.41 24.92
C LEU A 93 -9.24 -19.70 23.65
N LEU A 94 -8.39 -18.99 22.92
CA LEU A 94 -8.73 -18.39 21.61
C LEU A 94 -9.08 -19.46 20.56
N ARG A 95 -8.31 -20.57 20.49
CA ARG A 95 -8.65 -21.70 19.61
C ARG A 95 -9.97 -22.35 19.99
N LEU A 96 -10.21 -22.54 21.29
CA LEU A 96 -11.48 -23.09 21.77
C LEU A 96 -12.65 -22.16 21.44
N LEU A 97 -12.45 -20.84 21.56
CA LEU A 97 -13.43 -19.84 21.17
C LEU A 97 -13.76 -19.94 19.67
N LYS A 98 -12.74 -20.07 18.82
CA LYS A 98 -12.94 -20.29 17.37
C LYS A 98 -13.79 -21.53 17.12
N ILE A 99 -13.44 -22.66 17.72
CA ILE A 99 -14.18 -23.92 17.57
C ILE A 99 -15.65 -23.74 18.00
N ALA A 100 -15.89 -23.17 19.18
CA ALA A 100 -17.24 -22.95 19.70
C ALA A 100 -18.08 -22.03 18.79
N LEU A 101 -17.48 -20.96 18.24
CA LEU A 101 -18.17 -20.04 17.33
C LEU A 101 -18.48 -20.67 15.97
N THR A 102 -17.57 -21.50 15.44
CA THR A 102 -17.82 -22.26 14.20
C THR A 102 -18.94 -23.28 14.40
N GLU A 103 -18.93 -24.02 15.51
CA GLU A 103 -20.00 -24.97 15.87
C GLU A 103 -21.37 -24.27 15.97
N GLU A 104 -21.46 -23.12 16.64
CA GLU A 104 -22.71 -22.36 16.76
C GLU A 104 -23.21 -21.82 15.40
N SER A 105 -22.29 -21.44 14.50
CA SER A 105 -22.63 -20.99 13.14
C SER A 105 -23.23 -22.12 12.29
N GLU A 106 -22.63 -23.31 12.30
CA GLU A 106 -23.12 -24.48 11.55
C GLU A 106 -24.47 -25.01 12.07
N LEU A 107 -24.72 -24.90 13.37
CA LEU A 107 -26.03 -25.25 13.94
C LEU A 107 -27.13 -24.28 13.51
N SER A 108 -26.78 -23.03 13.21
CA SER A 108 -27.73 -22.00 12.78
C SER A 108 -28.15 -22.15 11.31
N SER A 109 -27.22 -22.56 10.43
CA SER A 109 -27.51 -22.79 9.00
C SER A 109 -28.39 -24.02 8.75
N LYS A 110 -28.32 -25.03 9.61
CA LYS A 110 -29.18 -26.23 9.53
C LYS A 110 -30.62 -26.01 10.01
N LYS A 111 -30.91 -24.90 10.70
CA LYS A 111 -32.24 -24.58 11.26
C LYS A 111 -33.06 -23.59 10.42
N SER A 112 -32.49 -23.01 9.36
CA SER A 112 -33.19 -22.08 8.48
C SER A 112 -33.88 -22.81 7.31
N ASP A 113 -35.02 -23.42 7.59
CA ASP A 113 -36.05 -23.68 6.59
C ASP A 113 -37.25 -22.74 6.85
N ALA A 114 -37.67 -22.05 5.79
CA ALA A 114 -38.83 -21.14 5.65
C ALA A 114 -38.93 -19.86 6.51
N SER A 115 -38.70 -18.71 5.84
CA SER A 115 -39.48 -17.45 5.96
C SER A 115 -39.08 -16.32 6.96
N LYS A 116 -37.82 -16.16 7.36
CA LYS A 116 -37.31 -14.85 7.85
C LYS A 116 -35.87 -14.62 7.38
N LEU A 117 -35.57 -13.38 6.96
CA LEU A 117 -34.19 -12.95 6.65
C LEU A 117 -33.25 -13.38 7.79
N PRO A 118 -32.12 -14.05 7.50
CA PRO A 118 -31.25 -14.56 8.54
C PRO A 118 -30.51 -13.39 9.19
N ILE A 119 -30.85 -13.08 10.43
CA ILE A 119 -29.99 -12.29 11.32
C ILE A 119 -28.87 -13.24 11.77
N PRO A 120 -27.58 -12.99 11.44
CA PRO A 120 -26.49 -13.89 11.83
C PRO A 120 -26.38 -13.90 13.37
N LYS A 121 -26.68 -15.03 13.99
CA LYS A 121 -26.57 -15.21 15.46
C LYS A 121 -25.14 -15.52 15.92
N SER A 122 -24.15 -15.52 15.02
CA SER A 122 -22.72 -15.68 15.31
C SER A 122 -22.02 -14.38 15.73
N LEU A 123 -22.76 -13.39 16.23
CA LEU A 123 -22.19 -12.10 16.65
C LEU A 123 -21.83 -12.13 18.13
N LEU A 124 -20.53 -11.99 18.42
CA LEU A 124 -20.07 -11.67 19.76
C LEU A 124 -20.73 -10.37 20.24
N ASN A 125 -21.24 -10.36 21.46
CA ASN A 125 -21.74 -9.11 22.04
C ASN A 125 -20.58 -8.14 22.33
N ILE A 126 -20.89 -6.89 22.69
CA ILE A 126 -19.88 -5.84 22.88
C ILE A 126 -18.85 -6.23 23.96
N SER A 127 -19.28 -6.85 25.07
CA SER A 127 -18.36 -7.24 26.14
C SER A 127 -17.45 -8.39 25.70
N GLN A 128 -17.98 -9.40 25.00
CA GLN A 128 -17.21 -10.49 24.42
C GLN A 128 -16.23 -10.00 23.35
N LYS A 129 -16.62 -9.03 22.51
CA LYS A 129 -15.73 -8.40 21.52
C LYS A 129 -14.57 -7.66 22.20
N ASN A 130 -14.83 -6.95 23.30
CA ASN A 130 -13.79 -6.29 24.08
C ASN A 130 -12.83 -7.30 24.73
N VAL A 131 -13.35 -8.43 25.24
CA VAL A 131 -12.52 -9.52 25.76
C VAL A 131 -11.64 -10.09 24.65
N LEU A 132 -12.22 -10.39 23.49
CA LEU A 132 -11.48 -10.88 22.32
C LEU A 132 -10.37 -9.91 21.93
N GLN A 133 -10.67 -8.61 21.80
CA GLN A 133 -9.68 -7.60 21.44
C GLN A 133 -8.53 -7.54 22.45
N LYS A 134 -8.81 -7.58 23.76
CA LYS A 134 -7.77 -7.64 24.80
C LYS A 134 -6.93 -8.92 24.69
N SER A 135 -7.56 -10.08 24.49
CA SER A 135 -6.87 -11.36 24.33
C SER A 135 -5.95 -11.36 23.12
N LEU A 136 -6.41 -10.84 21.98
CA LEU A 136 -5.60 -10.67 20.77
C LEU A 136 -4.43 -9.71 21.02
N GLN A 137 -4.68 -8.60 21.70
CA GLN A 137 -3.64 -7.64 22.07
C GLN A 137 -2.53 -8.30 22.90
N PHE A 138 -2.88 -9.12 23.90
CA PHE A 138 -1.88 -9.87 24.68
C PHE A 138 -1.15 -10.92 23.84
N ALA A 139 -1.85 -11.65 22.97
CA ALA A 139 -1.24 -12.64 22.09
C ALA A 139 -0.16 -12.00 21.19
N VAL A 140 -0.48 -10.85 20.60
CA VAL A 140 0.44 -10.10 19.74
C VAL A 140 1.56 -9.45 20.55
N ALA A 141 1.25 -8.79 21.67
CA ALA A 141 2.21 -8.04 22.47
C ALA A 141 3.20 -8.93 23.25
N LEU A 142 2.83 -10.17 23.59
CA LEU A 142 3.71 -11.10 24.28
C LEU A 142 4.36 -12.13 23.34
N GLY A 143 3.67 -12.52 22.26
CA GLY A 143 4.09 -13.63 21.42
C GLY A 143 4.69 -13.27 20.07
N ILE A 144 4.23 -12.17 19.46
CA ILE A 144 4.67 -11.75 18.12
C ILE A 144 5.69 -10.64 18.22
N LEU A 145 5.28 -9.45 18.70
CA LEU A 145 6.07 -8.23 18.60
C LEU A 145 7.45 -8.33 19.27
N PRO A 146 7.60 -8.90 20.48
CA PRO A 146 8.91 -9.02 21.14
C PRO A 146 9.88 -9.99 20.44
N ASN A 147 9.38 -10.80 19.51
CA ASN A 147 10.12 -11.86 18.82
C ASN A 147 10.41 -11.50 17.34
N LEU A 148 9.85 -10.38 16.85
CA LEU A 148 10.16 -9.88 15.51
C LEU A 148 11.62 -9.43 15.43
N LEU A 149 12.23 -9.63 14.27
CA LEU A 149 13.56 -9.11 13.98
C LEU A 149 13.51 -7.58 13.95
N ARG A 150 14.62 -6.95 14.32
CA ARG A 150 14.75 -5.49 14.34
C ARG A 150 14.40 -4.89 12.96
N GLY A 151 13.52 -3.88 12.96
CA GLY A 151 13.05 -3.19 11.75
C GLY A 151 11.87 -3.87 11.03
N ILE A 152 11.25 -4.89 11.66
CA ILE A 152 10.04 -5.56 11.17
C ILE A 152 8.88 -5.23 12.09
N GLY A 153 7.77 -4.75 11.52
CA GLY A 153 6.62 -4.24 12.29
C GLY A 153 6.93 -2.93 13.03
N ILE A 154 5.91 -2.38 13.69
CA ILE A 154 6.08 -1.23 14.59
C ILE A 154 6.41 -1.76 15.99
N PRO A 155 7.57 -1.41 16.58
CA PRO A 155 7.97 -1.90 17.90
C PRO A 155 6.97 -1.54 19.01
N LEU A 156 6.90 -2.38 20.04
CA LEU A 156 6.05 -2.13 21.22
C LEU A 156 6.35 -0.78 21.88
N SER A 157 7.63 -0.37 21.91
CA SER A 157 8.09 0.92 22.43
C SER A 157 7.46 2.14 21.78
N LYS A 158 6.90 2.01 20.58
CA LYS A 158 6.13 3.06 19.90
C LYS A 158 4.63 2.98 20.17
N ARG A 159 4.15 1.86 20.71
CA ARG A 159 2.72 1.59 20.94
C ARG A 159 2.32 1.72 22.41
N LEU A 160 3.25 1.45 23.33
CA LEU A 160 2.99 1.37 24.77
C LEU A 160 4.05 2.12 25.56
N LYS A 161 3.61 2.94 26.52
CA LYS A 161 4.47 3.69 27.45
C LYS A 161 5.44 2.79 28.23
N HIS A 162 5.04 1.56 28.56
CA HIS A 162 5.81 0.61 29.38
C HIS A 162 6.37 -0.59 28.58
N ALA A 163 6.53 -0.43 27.26
CA ALA A 163 6.96 -1.52 26.38
C ALA A 163 8.29 -2.18 26.75
N ILE A 164 9.20 -1.42 27.37
CA ILE A 164 10.52 -1.91 27.79
C ILE A 164 10.40 -3.14 28.71
N ILE A 165 9.33 -3.20 29.51
CA ILE A 165 9.06 -4.36 30.39
C ILE A 165 8.80 -5.61 29.55
N LEU A 166 8.00 -5.48 28.49
CA LEU A 166 7.65 -6.57 27.60
C LEU A 166 8.84 -7.03 26.74
N GLU A 167 9.64 -6.08 26.25
CA GLU A 167 10.86 -6.36 25.48
C GLU A 167 11.92 -7.11 26.33
N ARG A 168 11.93 -6.89 27.66
CA ARG A 168 12.78 -7.64 28.61
C ARG A 168 12.31 -9.07 28.90
N PHE A 169 11.10 -9.48 28.52
CA PHE A 169 10.68 -10.87 28.68
C PHE A 169 11.32 -11.80 27.66
N THR A 170 11.69 -11.28 26.49
CA THR A 170 12.27 -12.06 25.39
C THR A 170 13.77 -11.80 25.20
N SER A 171 14.39 -10.96 26.02
CA SER A 171 15.84 -10.68 25.94
C SER A 171 16.68 -11.93 26.18
N GLU A 172 16.23 -12.83 27.06
CA GLU A 172 16.92 -14.08 27.41
C GLU A 172 16.51 -15.27 26.53
N SER A 173 15.51 -15.11 25.65
CA SER A 173 15.00 -16.20 24.83
C SER A 173 15.96 -16.57 23.70
N THR A 174 16.12 -17.88 23.49
CA THR A 174 16.95 -18.41 22.38
C THR A 174 16.30 -18.13 21.02
N LEU A 175 17.07 -18.19 19.92
CA LEU A 175 16.52 -18.06 18.56
C LEU A 175 15.40 -19.08 18.28
N TYR A 176 15.57 -20.30 18.78
CA TYR A 176 14.56 -21.35 18.68
C TYR A 176 13.24 -20.93 19.35
N GLN A 177 13.31 -20.44 20.59
CA GLN A 177 12.14 -19.99 21.34
C GLN A 177 11.42 -18.83 20.66
N LYS A 178 12.17 -17.80 20.25
CA LYS A 178 11.59 -16.64 19.56
C LYS A 178 10.83 -17.06 18.30
N HIS A 179 11.41 -17.98 17.53
CA HIS A 179 10.79 -18.51 16.32
C HIS A 179 9.54 -19.33 16.61
N ILE A 180 9.58 -20.25 17.57
CA ILE A 180 8.44 -21.09 17.97
C ILE A 180 7.30 -20.24 18.54
N GLN A 181 7.60 -19.24 19.36
CA GLN A 181 6.61 -18.35 19.94
C GLN A 181 5.84 -17.58 18.85
N ILE A 182 6.53 -17.03 17.85
CA ILE A 182 5.87 -16.42 16.69
C ILE A 182 5.02 -17.45 15.96
N ALA A 183 5.59 -18.62 15.63
CA ALA A 183 4.91 -19.65 14.84
C ALA A 183 3.57 -20.07 15.46
N VAL A 184 3.51 -20.34 16.76
CA VAL A 184 2.27 -20.77 17.42
C VAL A 184 1.26 -19.65 17.58
N CYS A 185 1.72 -18.45 17.91
CA CYS A 185 0.83 -17.29 17.98
C CYS A 185 0.20 -17.05 16.62
N LEU A 186 1.02 -17.09 15.56
CA LEU A 186 0.57 -16.89 14.20
C LEU A 186 -0.37 -18.01 13.73
N ASP A 187 -0.05 -19.28 13.99
CA ASP A 187 -0.93 -20.42 13.69
C ASP A 187 -2.31 -20.27 14.36
N THR A 188 -2.32 -19.81 15.61
CA THR A 188 -3.57 -19.55 16.35
C THR A 188 -4.36 -18.41 15.72
N LEU A 189 -3.72 -17.27 15.45
CA LEU A 189 -4.39 -16.10 14.89
C LEU A 189 -4.92 -16.35 13.48
N ILE A 190 -4.15 -17.06 12.65
CA ILE A 190 -4.57 -17.45 11.31
C ILE A 190 -5.75 -18.43 11.37
N GLY A 191 -5.70 -19.43 12.26
CA GLY A 191 -6.85 -20.30 12.50
C GLY A 191 -8.10 -19.55 12.97
N CYS A 192 -7.94 -18.44 13.69
CA CYS A 192 -9.04 -17.57 14.09
C CYS A 192 -9.60 -16.71 12.93
N LEU A 193 -8.81 -16.42 11.89
CA LEU A 193 -9.28 -15.69 10.70
C LEU A 193 -10.29 -16.48 9.86
N GLU A 194 -10.34 -17.80 10.01
CA GLU A 194 -11.36 -18.66 9.37
C GLU A 194 -12.76 -18.49 9.97
N CYS A 195 -12.86 -17.85 11.15
CA CYS A 195 -14.13 -17.61 11.82
C CYS A 195 -14.59 -16.16 11.58
N GLU A 196 -15.68 -15.98 10.83
CA GLU A 196 -16.23 -14.66 10.48
C GLU A 196 -16.44 -13.73 11.70
N ALA A 197 -16.90 -14.30 12.82
CA ALA A 197 -17.12 -13.58 14.08
C ALA A 197 -15.85 -12.93 14.66
N MET A 198 -14.68 -13.50 14.39
CA MET A 198 -13.37 -13.03 14.89
C MET A 198 -12.58 -12.28 13.81
N GLN A 199 -12.75 -12.68 12.54
CA GLN A 199 -11.97 -12.22 11.40
C GLN A 199 -11.90 -10.69 11.29
N SER A 200 -13.05 -10.00 11.30
CA SER A 200 -13.11 -8.54 11.17
C SER A 200 -12.29 -7.83 12.25
N THR A 201 -12.38 -8.29 13.50
CA THR A 201 -11.66 -7.72 14.65
C THR A 201 -10.16 -7.96 14.51
N ILE A 202 -9.75 -9.17 14.10
CA ILE A 202 -8.33 -9.51 13.91
C ILE A 202 -7.72 -8.66 12.80
N LEU A 203 -8.37 -8.58 11.63
CA LEU A 203 -7.87 -7.79 10.51
C LEU A 203 -7.80 -6.30 10.85
N SER A 204 -8.81 -5.75 11.53
CA SER A 204 -8.84 -4.32 11.87
C SER A 204 -7.82 -3.92 12.95
N CYS A 205 -7.53 -4.80 13.91
CA CYS A 205 -6.70 -4.46 15.06
C CYS A 205 -5.24 -4.95 14.93
N HIS A 206 -5.02 -6.08 14.24
CA HIS A 206 -3.75 -6.81 14.25
C HIS A 206 -3.34 -7.33 12.87
N GLY A 207 -4.00 -6.92 11.78
CA GLY A 207 -3.63 -7.34 10.42
C GLY A 207 -2.19 -6.98 10.05
N THR A 208 -1.72 -5.82 10.51
CA THR A 208 -0.34 -5.33 10.28
C THR A 208 0.70 -6.18 11.00
N ASP A 209 0.38 -6.63 12.22
CA ASP A 209 1.23 -7.49 13.04
C ASP A 209 1.33 -8.91 12.47
N ILE A 210 0.21 -9.44 12.00
CA ILE A 210 0.13 -10.74 11.32
C ILE A 210 0.92 -10.71 10.01
N LEU A 211 0.78 -9.64 9.22
CA LEU A 211 1.56 -9.45 7.99
C LEU A 211 3.07 -9.45 8.28
N ALA A 212 3.51 -8.67 9.27
CA ALA A 212 4.91 -8.60 9.68
C ALA A 212 5.46 -9.98 10.09
N ALA A 213 4.70 -10.73 10.89
CA ALA A 213 5.06 -12.06 11.35
C ALA A 213 5.13 -13.08 10.19
N LEU A 214 4.13 -13.08 9.30
CA LEU A 214 4.10 -13.93 8.12
C LEU A 214 5.29 -13.65 7.19
N LEU A 215 5.59 -12.38 6.92
CA LEU A 215 6.75 -11.99 6.10
C LEU A 215 8.07 -12.46 6.73
N GLN A 216 8.20 -12.36 8.06
CA GLN A 216 9.37 -12.89 8.77
C GLN A 216 9.49 -14.41 8.63
N LEU A 217 8.44 -15.19 8.92
CA LEU A 217 8.51 -16.66 8.84
C LEU A 217 8.72 -17.14 7.39
N CYS A 218 8.07 -16.50 6.43
CA CYS A 218 8.12 -16.92 5.03
C CYS A 218 9.41 -16.50 4.32
N HIS A 219 10.00 -15.36 4.70
CA HIS A 219 11.03 -14.74 3.87
C HIS A 219 12.32 -14.31 4.57
N ALA A 220 12.38 -14.27 5.91
CA ALA A 220 13.62 -13.89 6.59
C ALA A 220 14.79 -14.82 6.20
N PRO A 221 15.98 -14.33 5.84
CA PRO A 221 17.07 -15.18 5.37
C PRO A 221 17.42 -16.28 6.37
N ILE A 222 17.48 -17.52 5.88
CA ILE A 222 17.92 -18.70 6.64
C ILE A 222 19.28 -19.11 6.06
N LYS A 223 20.27 -19.36 6.93
CA LYS A 223 21.59 -19.84 6.50
C LYS A 223 21.44 -21.16 5.73
N LYS A 224 22.19 -21.31 4.64
CA LYS A 224 22.24 -22.57 3.89
C LYS A 224 23.06 -23.57 4.70
N ILE A 225 22.52 -24.78 4.90
CA ILE A 225 23.29 -25.90 5.43
C ILE A 225 24.29 -26.28 4.34
N GLU A 226 25.58 -26.25 4.64
CA GLU A 226 26.59 -26.86 3.77
C GLU A 226 26.27 -28.35 3.69
N LYS A 227 25.95 -28.82 2.48
CA LYS A 227 25.64 -30.24 2.25
C LYS A 227 26.91 -31.04 2.49
N THR A 228 27.10 -31.52 3.71
CA THR A 228 28.00 -32.64 3.96
C THR A 228 27.34 -33.86 3.32
N GLU A 229 28.02 -34.46 2.35
CA GLU A 229 27.57 -35.67 1.68
C GLU A 229 27.28 -36.76 2.72
N GLY A 230 26.08 -37.34 2.69
CA GLY A 230 25.74 -38.51 3.49
C GLY A 230 24.75 -38.29 4.64
N SER A 231 23.51 -37.89 4.34
CA SER A 231 22.32 -38.56 4.89
C SER A 231 21.04 -38.00 4.24
N PRO A 232 20.17 -38.87 3.66
CA PRO A 232 18.83 -38.46 3.29
C PRO A 232 17.98 -38.43 4.57
N ILE A 233 17.63 -37.23 5.05
CA ILE A 233 16.61 -37.10 6.10
C ILE A 233 15.24 -37.09 5.43
N GLU A 234 14.65 -38.28 5.36
CA GLU A 234 13.29 -38.54 4.90
C GLU A 234 12.21 -38.14 5.94
N PRO A 235 10.94 -38.03 5.53
CA PRO A 235 9.93 -37.16 6.14
C PRO A 235 9.17 -37.82 7.29
N SER A 236 9.46 -37.38 8.52
CA SER A 236 8.58 -37.56 9.70
C SER A 236 8.35 -36.25 10.46
N GLN A 237 8.42 -35.11 9.76
CA GLN A 237 8.35 -33.77 10.35
C GLN A 237 6.92 -33.21 10.52
N THR A 238 5.89 -33.86 9.94
CA THR A 238 4.50 -33.38 9.99
C THR A 238 3.93 -33.28 11.40
N GLY A 239 4.29 -34.21 12.30
CA GLY A 239 3.86 -34.15 13.71
C GLY A 239 4.44 -32.97 14.51
N LYS A 240 5.61 -32.46 14.13
CA LYS A 240 6.28 -31.33 14.80
C LYS A 240 5.68 -29.96 14.44
N LEU A 241 4.86 -29.90 13.40
CA LEU A 241 4.18 -28.67 12.94
C LEU A 241 2.80 -28.49 13.57
N CYS A 242 2.30 -29.49 14.32
CA CYS A 242 1.00 -29.38 14.99
C CYS A 242 1.07 -28.39 16.15
N PHE A 243 -0.01 -27.61 16.32
CA PHE A 243 -0.19 -26.65 17.41
C PHE A 243 0.21 -27.22 18.78
N LYS A 244 -0.20 -28.46 19.09
CA LYS A 244 0.12 -29.12 20.37
C LYS A 244 1.63 -29.25 20.59
N PHE A 245 2.37 -29.68 19.58
CA PHE A 245 3.82 -29.83 19.67
C PHE A 245 4.49 -28.47 19.83
N MET A 246 4.16 -27.53 18.94
CA MET A 246 4.76 -26.20 18.98
C MET A 246 4.47 -25.47 20.31
N LEU A 247 3.24 -25.60 20.85
CA LEU A 247 2.84 -25.04 22.14
C LEU A 247 3.65 -25.65 23.30
N SER A 248 3.92 -26.96 23.25
CA SER A 248 4.75 -27.64 24.26
C SER A 248 6.21 -27.17 24.25
N SER A 249 6.71 -26.74 23.08
CA SER A 249 8.07 -26.23 22.88
C SER A 249 8.24 -24.74 23.25
N PHE A 250 7.23 -24.06 23.77
CA PHE A 250 7.28 -22.62 24.12
C PHE A 250 8.42 -22.23 25.05
N LYS A 251 8.72 -23.10 26.01
CA LYS A 251 9.74 -22.92 27.05
C LYS A 251 10.95 -23.82 26.84
N ASP A 252 11.10 -24.37 25.64
CA ASP A 252 12.17 -25.31 25.39
C ASP A 252 13.52 -24.59 25.46
N ASN A 253 14.23 -24.81 26.57
CA ASN A 253 15.55 -24.29 26.87
C ASN A 253 16.65 -25.26 26.41
N SER A 254 16.28 -26.35 25.72
CA SER A 254 17.26 -27.32 25.22
C SER A 254 18.24 -26.64 24.27
N ASN A 255 19.50 -27.06 24.32
CA ASN A 255 20.50 -26.60 23.37
C ASN A 255 20.26 -27.24 22.00
N HIS A 256 19.48 -26.56 21.15
CA HIS A 256 19.25 -26.96 19.77
C HIS A 256 20.47 -26.65 18.92
N SER A 257 20.92 -27.63 18.12
CA SER A 257 21.97 -27.41 17.14
C SER A 257 21.51 -26.45 16.05
N GLU A 258 22.46 -25.77 15.39
CA GLU A 258 22.14 -24.84 14.30
C GLU A 258 21.36 -25.53 13.17
N ALA A 259 21.69 -26.79 12.86
CA ALA A 259 20.96 -27.60 11.90
C ALA A 259 19.50 -27.88 12.31
N GLN A 260 19.24 -28.14 13.60
CA GLN A 260 17.87 -28.34 14.10
C GLN A 260 17.03 -27.06 13.96
N ILE A 261 17.61 -25.90 14.31
CA ILE A 261 16.95 -24.61 14.17
C ILE A 261 16.66 -24.31 12.70
N ILE A 262 17.64 -24.49 11.81
CA ILE A 262 17.46 -24.25 10.37
C ILE A 262 16.37 -25.15 9.79
N ASN A 263 16.39 -26.45 10.10
CA ASN A 263 15.37 -27.39 9.62
C ASN A 263 13.97 -27.01 10.11
N MET A 264 13.83 -26.58 11.37
CA MET A 264 12.56 -26.07 11.90
C MET A 264 12.08 -24.82 11.15
N MET A 265 12.97 -23.84 10.96
CA MET A 265 12.63 -22.61 10.23
C MET A 265 12.21 -22.88 8.78
N LEU A 266 12.86 -23.83 8.10
CA LEU A 266 12.49 -24.24 6.74
C LEU A 266 11.15 -24.97 6.71
N ALA A 267 10.86 -25.83 7.70
CA ALA A 267 9.59 -26.52 7.82
C ALA A 267 8.44 -25.51 8.06
N HIS A 268 8.60 -24.57 8.99
CA HIS A 268 7.63 -23.49 9.20
C HIS A 268 7.46 -22.59 7.99
N ARG A 269 8.54 -22.23 7.28
CA ARG A 269 8.42 -21.47 6.03
C ARG A 269 7.50 -22.17 5.04
N LYS A 270 7.68 -23.47 4.83
CA LYS A 270 6.82 -24.26 3.93
C LYS A 270 5.38 -24.31 4.42
N TYR A 271 5.17 -24.42 5.73
CA TYR A 271 3.85 -24.45 6.34
C TYR A 271 3.10 -23.10 6.24
N PHE A 272 3.77 -21.98 6.49
CA PHE A 272 3.14 -20.64 6.49
C PHE A 272 3.05 -19.98 5.12
N ALA A 273 3.82 -20.42 4.12
CA ALA A 273 3.75 -19.86 2.76
C ALA A 273 2.31 -19.82 2.16
N PRO A 274 1.52 -20.92 2.15
CA PRO A 274 0.14 -20.87 1.64
C PRO A 274 -0.79 -20.00 2.50
N HIS A 275 -0.50 -19.90 3.80
CA HIS A 275 -1.26 -19.03 4.71
C HIS A 275 -0.98 -17.55 4.44
N LEU A 276 0.26 -17.19 4.08
CA LEU A 276 0.59 -15.84 3.62
C LEU A 276 -0.21 -15.50 2.35
N GLU A 277 -0.22 -16.37 1.34
CA GLU A 277 -0.99 -16.14 0.11
C GLU A 277 -2.49 -15.96 0.38
N THR A 278 -3.04 -16.74 1.31
CA THR A 278 -4.45 -16.64 1.72
C THR A 278 -4.71 -15.33 2.47
N PHE A 279 -3.83 -14.97 3.41
CA PHE A 279 -3.92 -13.75 4.19
C PHE A 279 -3.86 -12.49 3.31
N LEU A 280 -3.00 -12.48 2.29
CA LEU A 280 -2.89 -11.37 1.35
C LEU A 280 -4.17 -11.12 0.54
N LYS A 281 -5.02 -12.14 0.38
CA LYS A 281 -6.34 -12.02 -0.26
C LYS A 281 -7.43 -11.52 0.71
N GLN A 282 -7.23 -11.69 2.01
CA GLN A 282 -8.19 -11.31 3.05
C GLN A 282 -7.98 -9.89 3.58
N ILE A 283 -6.72 -9.44 3.65
CA ILE A 283 -6.40 -8.08 4.11
C ILE A 283 -6.91 -7.04 3.11
N CYS A 284 -7.42 -5.92 3.62
CA CYS A 284 -7.87 -4.82 2.78
C CYS A 284 -6.70 -4.30 1.90
N PRO A 285 -6.86 -4.20 0.56
CA PRO A 285 -5.78 -3.78 -0.34
C PRO A 285 -5.18 -2.41 0.02
N SER A 286 -6.02 -1.46 0.47
CA SER A 286 -5.55 -0.13 0.88
C SER A 286 -4.66 -0.18 2.12
N LEU A 287 -5.02 -1.01 3.10
CA LEU A 287 -4.19 -1.26 4.27
C LEU A 287 -2.89 -1.97 3.88
N LEU A 288 -2.96 -2.98 3.02
CA LEU A 288 -1.77 -3.71 2.55
C LEU A 288 -0.78 -2.78 1.84
N MET A 289 -1.24 -1.96 0.87
CA MET A 289 -0.39 -0.98 0.18
C MET A 289 0.29 -0.04 1.19
N TRP A 290 -0.46 0.47 2.16
CA TRP A 290 0.06 1.35 3.19
C TRP A 290 1.17 0.69 4.02
N GLU A 291 0.95 -0.53 4.51
CA GLU A 291 1.96 -1.25 5.30
C GLU A 291 3.20 -1.59 4.48
N LEU A 292 3.04 -1.97 3.21
CA LEU A 292 4.16 -2.24 2.30
C LEU A 292 5.01 -0.97 2.08
N LEU A 293 4.38 0.20 1.93
CA LEU A 293 5.08 1.49 1.82
C LEU A 293 5.86 1.81 3.10
N LEU A 294 5.26 1.59 4.28
CA LEU A 294 5.94 1.79 5.56
C LEU A 294 7.16 0.89 5.70
N PHE A 295 7.06 -0.40 5.34
CA PHE A 295 8.19 -1.33 5.36
C PHE A 295 9.30 -1.00 4.35
N GLN A 296 9.01 -0.24 3.28
CA GLN A 296 10.06 0.26 2.39
C GLN A 296 10.89 1.38 3.01
N GLY A 297 10.44 1.98 4.10
CA GLY A 297 11.07 3.12 4.76
C GLY A 297 10.94 4.41 3.95
N ILE A 298 9.86 4.53 3.18
CA ILE A 298 9.55 5.77 2.46
C ILE A 298 9.15 6.82 3.51
N PRO A 299 9.88 7.94 3.63
CA PRO A 299 9.55 8.97 4.60
C PRO A 299 8.32 9.73 4.12
N ILE A 300 7.16 9.23 4.52
CA ILE A 300 5.91 9.97 4.44
C ILE A 300 5.79 10.64 5.79
N LYS A 301 5.70 11.98 5.85
CA LYS A 301 5.78 12.77 7.10
C LYS A 301 4.82 12.24 8.18
N ILE A 302 5.30 11.32 9.01
CA ILE A 302 4.83 11.07 10.36
C ILE A 302 5.79 11.90 11.20
N ASP A 303 5.27 12.76 12.08
CA ASP A 303 5.98 13.83 12.79
C ASP A 303 7.49 13.62 12.99
N GLU A 304 8.25 14.68 12.74
CA GLU A 304 9.73 14.76 12.79
C GLU A 304 10.35 14.36 14.15
N SER A 305 9.54 13.97 15.13
CA SER A 305 9.92 13.35 16.40
C SER A 305 10.30 11.85 16.28
N GLU A 306 10.05 11.19 15.14
CA GLU A 306 10.24 9.73 14.99
C GLU A 306 11.62 9.27 14.47
N ALA A 307 12.70 9.97 14.84
CA ALA A 307 14.08 9.70 14.41
C ALA A 307 14.71 8.36 14.87
N ALA A 308 13.94 7.32 15.18
CA ALA A 308 14.47 6.04 15.68
C ALA A 308 13.72 4.77 15.24
N ILE A 309 12.92 4.80 14.18
CA ILE A 309 12.46 3.54 13.58
C ILE A 309 13.66 2.89 12.88
N ALA A 310 14.12 1.76 13.42
CA ALA A 310 15.21 1.01 12.80
C ALA A 310 14.84 0.70 11.35
N LYS A 311 15.70 1.10 10.39
CA LYS A 311 15.47 0.87 8.97
C LYS A 311 15.16 -0.62 8.73
N SER A 312 14.07 -0.88 8.02
CA SER A 312 13.66 -2.24 7.70
C SER A 312 14.77 -3.00 6.95
N PRO A 313 14.95 -4.30 7.24
CA PRO A 313 15.99 -5.10 6.61
C PRO A 313 15.91 -5.09 5.08
N LEU A 314 17.05 -5.17 4.40
CA LEU A 314 17.11 -5.13 2.93
C LEU A 314 16.29 -6.23 2.26
N TRP A 315 16.24 -7.44 2.85
CA TRP A 315 15.44 -8.54 2.32
C TRP A 315 13.94 -8.22 2.38
N LEU A 316 13.49 -7.57 3.45
CA LEU A 316 12.08 -7.20 3.64
C LEU A 316 11.70 -6.12 2.62
N ARG A 317 12.53 -5.07 2.51
CA ARG A 317 12.32 -4.00 1.53
C ARG A 317 12.22 -4.53 0.09
N LYS A 318 13.03 -5.53 -0.28
CA LYS A 318 12.97 -6.16 -1.61
C LYS A 318 11.63 -6.83 -1.87
N ILE A 319 11.11 -7.57 -0.91
CA ILE A 319 9.88 -8.34 -1.05
C ILE A 319 8.67 -7.40 -1.00
N CYS A 320 8.67 -6.44 -0.08
CA CYS A 320 7.63 -5.42 -0.06
C CYS A 320 7.62 -4.59 -1.35
N ASN A 321 8.78 -4.33 -1.96
CA ASN A 321 8.83 -3.71 -3.28
C ASN A 321 8.24 -4.60 -4.36
N GLN A 322 8.55 -5.89 -4.37
CA GLN A 322 7.95 -6.82 -5.31
C GLN A 322 6.42 -6.85 -5.19
N MET A 323 5.90 -7.03 -3.98
CA MET A 323 4.45 -7.06 -3.73
C MET A 323 3.78 -5.73 -4.10
N LEU A 324 4.41 -4.60 -3.75
CA LEU A 324 3.87 -3.28 -4.09
C LEU A 324 3.85 -3.08 -5.62
N THR A 325 4.90 -3.47 -6.33
CA THR A 325 4.91 -3.42 -7.79
C THR A 325 3.81 -4.28 -8.39
N ASP A 326 3.63 -5.51 -7.90
CA ASP A 326 2.58 -6.41 -8.38
C ASP A 326 1.18 -5.80 -8.20
N MET A 327 0.97 -5.05 -7.09
CA MET A 327 -0.27 -4.31 -6.84
C MET A 327 -0.43 -3.07 -7.74
N ILE A 328 0.63 -2.27 -7.95
CA ILE A 328 0.59 -1.10 -8.84
C ILE A 328 0.28 -1.53 -10.29
N LEU A 329 0.80 -2.69 -10.70
CA LEU A 329 0.58 -3.23 -12.04
C LEU A 329 -0.85 -3.77 -12.25
N GLN A 330 -1.65 -3.97 -11.20
CA GLN A 330 -3.07 -4.31 -11.34
C GLN A 330 -3.87 -3.14 -11.92
N ASN A 331 -5.07 -3.43 -12.43
CA ASN A 331 -6.00 -2.40 -12.90
C ASN A 331 -6.29 -1.40 -11.77
N GLN A 332 -6.18 -0.09 -12.06
CA GLN A 332 -6.32 1.01 -11.09
C GLN A 332 -5.31 1.01 -9.94
N GLY A 333 -4.25 0.18 -9.98
CA GLY A 333 -3.25 0.11 -8.92
C GLY A 333 -2.53 1.43 -8.65
N ILE A 334 -2.30 2.26 -9.67
CA ILE A 334 -1.76 3.61 -9.48
C ILE A 334 -2.78 4.50 -8.74
N ALA A 335 -4.05 4.46 -9.14
CA ALA A 335 -5.09 5.27 -8.52
C ALA A 335 -5.25 4.91 -7.04
N ASP A 336 -5.34 3.61 -6.74
CA ASP A 336 -5.46 3.08 -5.39
C ASP A 336 -4.29 3.49 -4.51
N LEU A 337 -3.05 3.35 -5.00
CA LEU A 337 -1.86 3.75 -4.26
C LEU A 337 -1.87 5.25 -3.93
N VAL A 338 -2.22 6.08 -4.91
CA VAL A 338 -2.29 7.53 -4.72
C VAL A 338 -3.36 7.89 -3.70
N GLN A 339 -4.55 7.28 -3.77
CA GLN A 339 -5.61 7.49 -2.79
C GLN A 339 -5.15 7.07 -1.38
N VAL A 340 -4.52 5.90 -1.24
CA VAL A 340 -3.99 5.43 0.05
C VAL A 340 -3.01 6.43 0.67
N VAL A 341 -2.07 6.93 -0.11
CA VAL A 341 -1.08 7.89 0.38
C VAL A 341 -1.75 9.22 0.75
N LEU A 342 -2.67 9.71 -0.09
CA LEU A 342 -3.42 10.93 0.16
C LEU A 342 -4.27 10.82 1.45
N ASP A 343 -5.02 9.73 1.62
CA ASP A 343 -5.90 9.48 2.77
C ASP A 343 -5.15 9.28 4.08
N LYS A 344 -3.96 8.66 4.06
CA LYS A 344 -3.23 8.33 5.30
C LYS A 344 -2.23 9.39 5.70
N ALA A 345 -1.58 10.02 4.74
CA ALA A 345 -0.50 10.95 5.01
C ALA A 345 -0.90 12.42 4.94
N TYR A 346 -1.94 12.71 4.15
CA TYR A 346 -2.26 14.08 3.76
C TYR A 346 -3.73 14.44 3.99
N ASP A 347 -4.53 13.62 4.71
CA ASP A 347 -5.95 13.90 4.97
C ASP A 347 -6.18 15.30 5.56
N ALA A 348 -5.36 15.69 6.54
CA ALA A 348 -5.43 17.03 7.13
C ALA A 348 -5.13 18.16 6.11
N ASP A 349 -4.15 17.93 5.22
CA ASP A 349 -3.73 18.91 4.21
C ASP A 349 -4.74 19.00 3.05
N ILE A 350 -5.38 17.88 2.69
CA ILE A 350 -6.44 17.81 1.69
C ILE A 350 -7.66 18.57 2.20
N ARG A 351 -8.08 18.33 3.44
CA ARG A 351 -9.21 19.05 4.07
C ARG A 351 -8.99 20.55 4.16
N THR A 352 -7.74 20.99 4.28
CA THR A 352 -7.38 22.42 4.32
C THR A 352 -7.06 23.01 2.94
N GLY A 353 -7.05 22.19 1.88
CA GLY A 353 -6.73 22.62 0.51
C GLY A 353 -5.28 23.03 0.28
N LYS A 354 -4.35 22.62 1.16
CA LYS A 354 -2.94 23.06 1.18
C LYS A 354 -1.95 21.98 0.74
N VAL A 355 -2.36 21.04 -0.12
CA VAL A 355 -1.47 19.98 -0.58
C VAL A 355 -0.32 20.58 -1.41
N ASP A 356 0.89 20.48 -0.88
CA ASP A 356 2.11 20.97 -1.52
C ASP A 356 2.46 20.11 -2.77
N SER A 357 2.71 20.78 -3.89
CA SER A 357 3.12 20.17 -5.16
C SER A 357 4.36 19.27 -5.03
N SER A 358 5.30 19.62 -4.14
CA SER A 358 6.52 18.82 -3.90
C SER A 358 6.23 17.43 -3.36
N ARG A 359 5.14 17.29 -2.60
CA ARG A 359 4.70 16.03 -1.98
C ARG A 359 4.02 15.14 -2.99
N ILE A 360 3.21 15.72 -3.86
CA ILE A 360 2.58 14.98 -4.95
C ILE A 360 3.65 14.46 -5.93
N GLU A 361 4.69 15.26 -6.18
CA GLU A 361 5.86 14.80 -6.95
C GLU A 361 6.57 13.63 -6.25
N ALA A 362 6.68 13.64 -4.92
CA ALA A 362 7.25 12.53 -4.17
C ALA A 362 6.44 11.24 -4.37
N VAL A 363 5.10 11.30 -4.35
CA VAL A 363 4.24 10.14 -4.63
C VAL A 363 4.50 9.58 -6.03
N ALA A 364 4.58 10.44 -7.04
CA ALA A 364 4.95 10.01 -8.40
C ALA A 364 6.33 9.34 -8.42
N ARG A 365 7.31 9.86 -7.64
CA ARG A 365 8.64 9.25 -7.53
C ARG A 365 8.58 7.84 -6.95
N LEU A 366 7.70 7.57 -5.98
CA LEU A 366 7.53 6.22 -5.43
C LEU A 366 7.11 5.21 -6.50
N ILE A 367 6.27 5.64 -7.44
CA ILE A 367 5.79 4.79 -8.54
C ILE A 367 6.88 4.60 -9.58
N THR A 368 7.60 5.68 -9.92
CA THR A 368 8.58 5.66 -11.02
C THR A 368 9.94 5.07 -10.64
N TYR A 369 10.36 5.11 -9.37
CA TYR A 369 11.67 4.58 -8.92
C TYR A 369 11.69 3.08 -8.63
N ASN A 370 10.54 2.41 -8.58
CA ASN A 370 10.38 1.09 -7.95
C ASN A 370 10.25 -0.15 -8.88
N PRO A 371 10.83 -0.27 -10.10
CA PRO A 371 10.74 -1.54 -10.82
C PRO A 371 11.55 -2.63 -10.09
N VAL A 372 10.90 -3.77 -9.87
CA VAL A 372 11.52 -4.99 -9.38
C VAL A 372 12.60 -5.44 -10.37
N ARG A 373 13.68 -6.07 -9.88
CA ARG A 373 14.82 -6.51 -10.71
C ARG A 373 14.45 -7.42 -11.89
N HIS A 374 13.26 -8.02 -11.89
CA HIS A 374 12.81 -8.97 -12.90
C HIS A 374 12.02 -8.33 -14.05
N ILE A 375 11.71 -7.03 -13.98
CA ILE A 375 10.96 -6.30 -15.02
C ILE A 375 11.88 -5.22 -15.58
N SER A 376 11.99 -5.15 -16.91
CA SER A 376 12.75 -4.07 -17.55
C SER A 376 12.03 -2.72 -17.34
N VAL A 377 12.78 -1.62 -17.35
CA VAL A 377 12.16 -0.28 -17.20
C VAL A 377 11.16 -0.01 -18.32
N GLY A 378 11.44 -0.46 -19.55
CA GLY A 378 10.54 -0.34 -20.69
C GLY A 378 9.23 -1.11 -20.51
N ASP A 379 9.29 -2.39 -20.13
CA ASP A 379 8.09 -3.21 -19.90
C ASP A 379 7.24 -2.65 -18.75
N TYR A 380 7.89 -2.15 -17.70
CA TYR A 380 7.21 -1.49 -16.58
C TYR A 380 6.45 -0.23 -17.05
N ILE A 381 7.10 0.63 -17.84
CA ILE A 381 6.47 1.81 -18.43
C ILE A 381 5.30 1.41 -19.34
N GLN A 382 5.49 0.39 -20.18
CA GLN A 382 4.45 -0.11 -21.09
C GLN A 382 3.19 -0.52 -20.32
N GLN A 383 3.33 -1.32 -19.27
CA GLN A 383 2.21 -1.82 -18.47
C GLN A 383 1.48 -0.69 -17.72
N LEU A 384 2.23 0.30 -17.21
CA LEU A 384 1.63 1.44 -16.51
C LEU A 384 1.01 2.48 -17.44
N SER A 385 1.46 2.56 -18.70
CA SER A 385 1.05 3.62 -19.62
C SER A 385 -0.46 3.76 -19.74
N LYS A 386 -1.19 2.64 -19.81
CA LYS A 386 -2.65 2.61 -19.91
C LYS A 386 -3.31 3.24 -18.68
N GLN A 387 -2.85 2.88 -17.47
CA GLN A 387 -3.38 3.44 -16.22
C GLN A 387 -3.09 4.94 -16.11
N VAL A 388 -1.89 5.38 -16.49
CA VAL A 388 -1.51 6.79 -16.47
C VAL A 388 -2.39 7.62 -17.40
N PHE A 389 -2.68 7.15 -18.62
CA PHE A 389 -3.64 7.82 -19.51
C PHE A 389 -5.07 7.85 -18.94
N GLN A 390 -5.52 6.75 -18.33
CA GLN A 390 -6.83 6.71 -17.66
C GLN A 390 -6.94 7.79 -16.57
N LEU A 391 -5.86 8.03 -15.81
CA LEU A 391 -5.80 9.09 -14.80
C LEU A 391 -5.80 10.50 -15.40
N LEU A 392 -5.07 10.73 -16.49
CA LEU A 392 -5.08 12.01 -17.20
C LEU A 392 -6.47 12.35 -17.75
N HIS A 393 -7.22 11.34 -18.21
CA HIS A 393 -8.52 11.49 -18.86
C HIS A 393 -9.72 11.40 -17.91
N LEU A 394 -9.51 11.40 -16.59
CA LEU A 394 -10.61 11.45 -15.62
C LEU A 394 -11.50 12.69 -15.85
N LYS A 395 -12.82 12.51 -15.85
CA LYS A 395 -13.80 13.59 -16.05
C LYS A 395 -14.57 13.78 -14.74
N GLY A 396 -14.14 14.71 -13.89
CA GLY A 396 -14.80 14.90 -12.59
C GLY A 396 -14.11 15.84 -11.60
N SER A 397 -14.20 15.46 -10.31
CA SER A 397 -14.09 16.26 -9.08
C SER A 397 -12.75 16.97 -8.81
N GLN A 398 -12.64 17.68 -7.68
CA GLN A 398 -11.35 18.24 -7.22
C GLN A 398 -10.27 17.15 -7.00
N MET A 399 -10.65 15.95 -6.57
CA MET A 399 -9.73 14.82 -6.41
C MET A 399 -9.17 14.34 -7.75
N ASP A 400 -9.94 14.46 -8.83
CA ASP A 400 -9.50 14.14 -10.19
C ASP A 400 -8.39 15.10 -10.64
N GLY A 401 -8.42 16.36 -10.17
CA GLY A 401 -7.35 17.33 -10.41
C GLY A 401 -6.01 16.89 -9.83
N LEU A 402 -6.01 16.35 -8.61
CA LEU A 402 -4.81 15.82 -7.95
C LEU A 402 -4.30 14.55 -8.66
N LEU A 403 -5.19 13.64 -9.03
CA LEU A 403 -4.83 12.43 -9.78
C LEU A 403 -4.23 12.76 -11.14
N LYS A 404 -4.80 13.73 -11.86
CA LYS A 404 -4.23 14.25 -13.12
C LYS A 404 -2.84 14.84 -12.91
N TYR A 405 -2.64 15.58 -11.83
CA TYR A 405 -1.33 16.15 -11.50
C TYR A 405 -0.29 15.06 -11.21
N VAL A 406 -0.65 14.01 -10.46
CA VAL A 406 0.20 12.84 -10.24
C VAL A 406 0.56 12.17 -11.56
N ALA A 407 -0.42 11.95 -12.45
CA ALA A 407 -0.21 11.34 -13.74
C ALA A 407 0.78 12.16 -14.61
N SER A 408 0.66 13.49 -14.61
CA SER A 408 1.63 14.39 -15.24
C SER A 408 3.05 14.22 -14.70
N CYS A 409 3.20 14.16 -13.38
CA CYS A 409 4.49 13.93 -12.73
C CYS A 409 5.09 12.56 -13.08
N ILE A 410 4.27 11.51 -13.16
CA ILE A 410 4.70 10.17 -13.57
C ILE A 410 5.27 10.18 -14.98
N VAL A 411 4.57 10.80 -15.95
CA VAL A 411 5.05 10.91 -17.34
C VAL A 411 6.40 11.62 -17.39
N LEU A 412 6.52 12.77 -16.73
CA LEU A 412 7.76 13.57 -16.73
C LEU A 412 8.93 12.85 -16.06
N GLN A 413 8.67 12.10 -14.98
CA GLN A 413 9.71 11.31 -14.30
C GLN A 413 10.14 10.09 -15.14
N PHE A 414 9.24 9.48 -15.90
CA PHE A 414 9.63 8.46 -16.87
C PHE A 414 10.47 9.05 -18.01
N CYS A 415 10.18 10.26 -18.48
CA CYS A 415 11.06 10.97 -19.43
C CYS A 415 12.47 11.20 -18.86
N GLU A 416 12.61 11.51 -17.57
CA GLU A 416 13.91 11.65 -16.89
C GLU A 416 14.65 10.31 -16.78
N ARG A 417 13.92 9.24 -16.51
CA ARG A 417 14.50 7.92 -16.25
C ARG A 417 14.91 7.18 -17.53
N ASP A 418 14.02 7.13 -18.52
CA ASP A 418 14.24 6.46 -19.80
C ASP A 418 13.40 7.12 -20.89
N ILE A 419 14.00 8.11 -21.54
CA ILE A 419 13.34 8.88 -22.60
C ILE A 419 12.91 8.00 -23.78
N LYS A 420 13.64 6.91 -24.09
CA LYS A 420 13.33 6.07 -25.26
C LYS A 420 12.02 5.32 -25.04
N SER A 421 11.85 4.71 -23.87
CA SER A 421 10.60 4.01 -23.52
C SER A 421 9.46 5.00 -23.30
N ALA A 422 9.72 6.14 -22.66
CA ALA A 422 8.72 7.20 -22.49
C ALA A 422 8.23 7.76 -23.85
N GLU A 423 9.12 7.87 -24.83
CA GLU A 423 8.78 8.28 -26.18
C GLU A 423 7.80 7.29 -26.82
N GLN A 424 8.14 5.99 -26.81
CA GLN A 424 7.34 4.94 -27.41
C GLN A 424 5.94 4.80 -26.79
N HIS A 425 5.85 4.92 -25.47
CA HIS A 425 4.61 4.61 -24.75
C HIS A 425 3.75 5.84 -24.41
N PHE A 426 4.34 7.02 -24.27
CA PHE A 426 3.64 8.29 -23.98
C PHE A 426 3.76 9.32 -25.10
N LEU A 427 4.97 9.79 -25.41
CA LEU A 427 5.15 10.99 -26.24
C LEU A 427 4.63 10.80 -27.67
N VAL A 428 4.85 9.64 -28.28
CA VAL A 428 4.33 9.34 -29.63
C VAL A 428 2.82 9.45 -29.66
N LYS A 429 2.10 8.96 -28.64
CA LYS A 429 0.64 9.05 -28.56
C LYS A 429 0.18 10.49 -28.31
N LEU A 430 0.81 11.18 -27.36
CA LEU A 430 0.50 12.57 -27.00
C LEU A 430 0.71 13.53 -28.18
N LEU A 431 1.76 13.33 -28.98
CA LEU A 431 2.16 14.23 -30.07
C LEU A 431 1.60 13.81 -31.43
N LYS A 432 0.99 12.63 -31.57
CA LYS A 432 0.48 12.11 -32.85
C LYS A 432 -0.46 13.10 -33.56
N PRO A 433 -1.41 13.78 -32.89
CA PRO A 433 -2.26 14.78 -33.53
C PRO A 433 -1.46 15.96 -34.09
N LEU A 434 -0.47 16.47 -33.35
CA LEU A 434 0.40 17.56 -33.81
C LEU A 434 1.30 17.14 -34.97
N TRP A 435 1.85 15.92 -34.93
CA TRP A 435 2.61 15.34 -36.04
C TRP A 435 1.77 15.26 -37.33
N SER A 436 0.49 14.93 -37.21
CA SER A 436 -0.42 14.85 -38.35
C SER A 436 -0.71 16.24 -38.95
N CYS A 437 -0.69 17.30 -38.13
CA CYS A 437 -0.86 18.68 -38.57
C CYS A 437 0.35 19.26 -39.33
N VAL A 438 1.54 18.67 -39.17
CA VAL A 438 2.79 19.17 -39.77
C VAL A 438 3.33 18.28 -40.90
N ARG A 439 2.88 17.03 -40.98
CA ARG A 439 3.18 16.14 -42.11
C ARG A 439 2.28 16.46 -43.30
N GLN A 440 2.77 16.23 -44.51
CA GLN A 440 1.96 16.37 -45.71
C GLN A 440 0.83 15.32 -45.71
N PRO A 441 -0.43 15.70 -45.98
CA PRO A 441 -1.52 14.74 -46.09
C PRO A 441 -1.27 13.82 -47.29
N THR A 442 -1.18 12.51 -47.05
CA THR A 442 -0.83 11.52 -48.07
C THR A 442 -1.99 11.12 -48.99
N ASN A 443 -3.23 11.43 -48.62
CA ASN A 443 -4.43 11.05 -49.38
C ASN A 443 -5.32 12.27 -49.67
N SER A 444 -5.43 12.64 -50.94
CA SER A 444 -6.25 13.75 -51.46
C SER A 444 -7.77 13.56 -51.37
N GLN A 445 -8.24 12.51 -50.68
CA GLN A 445 -9.67 12.16 -50.59
C GLN A 445 -10.29 12.43 -49.21
N VAL A 446 -9.49 12.72 -48.17
CA VAL A 446 -10.00 12.95 -46.81
C VAL A 446 -9.82 14.41 -46.42
N ASN A 447 -10.92 15.18 -46.37
CA ASN A 447 -10.89 16.58 -45.95
C ASN A 447 -10.43 16.73 -44.48
N VAL A 448 -10.70 15.76 -43.61
CA VAL A 448 -10.35 15.82 -42.18
C VAL A 448 -9.04 15.08 -41.90
N VAL A 449 -8.01 15.82 -41.51
CA VAL A 449 -6.68 15.27 -41.16
C VAL A 449 -6.63 14.81 -39.70
N VAL A 450 -7.24 15.56 -38.78
CA VAL A 450 -7.35 15.19 -37.36
C VAL A 450 -8.75 15.54 -36.85
N LYS A 451 -9.39 14.58 -36.18
CA LYS A 451 -10.73 14.76 -35.60
C LYS A 451 -10.70 15.66 -34.37
N GLU A 452 -11.85 16.27 -34.08
CA GLU A 452 -12.03 17.17 -32.93
C GLU A 452 -11.62 16.55 -31.59
N ILE A 453 -12.12 15.35 -31.30
CA ILE A 453 -11.84 14.66 -30.04
C ILE A 453 -10.34 14.39 -29.86
N GLU A 454 -9.65 13.96 -30.92
CA GLU A 454 -8.23 13.63 -30.87
C GLU A 454 -7.38 14.87 -30.63
N LEU A 455 -7.70 15.98 -31.31
CA LEU A 455 -6.98 17.23 -31.14
C LEU A 455 -7.26 17.88 -29.79
N THR A 456 -8.52 17.83 -29.34
CA THR A 456 -8.93 18.33 -28.02
C THR A 456 -8.18 17.59 -26.91
N THR A 457 -8.22 16.26 -26.89
CA THR A 457 -7.52 15.44 -25.88
C THR A 457 -6.01 15.70 -25.89
N CYS A 458 -5.40 15.83 -27.08
CA CYS A 458 -3.98 16.17 -27.20
C CYS A 458 -3.64 17.50 -26.53
N ILE A 459 -4.39 18.57 -26.82
CA ILE A 459 -4.13 19.89 -26.23
C ILE A 459 -4.38 19.88 -24.71
N GLU A 460 -5.40 19.19 -24.24
CA GLU A 460 -5.68 19.07 -22.81
C GLU A 460 -4.59 18.30 -22.06
N ASP A 461 -4.13 17.17 -22.59
CA ASP A 461 -3.05 16.38 -21.99
C ASP A 461 -1.74 17.15 -21.97
N LEU A 462 -1.37 17.79 -23.09
CA LEU A 462 -0.16 18.59 -23.18
C LEU A 462 -0.21 19.77 -22.20
N HIS A 463 -1.35 20.46 -22.12
CA HIS A 463 -1.56 21.56 -21.17
C HIS A 463 -1.41 21.06 -19.73
N GLN A 464 -2.03 19.92 -19.40
CA GLN A 464 -1.98 19.31 -18.07
C GLN A 464 -0.56 18.86 -17.69
N ILE A 465 0.20 18.29 -18.63
CA ILE A 465 1.55 17.78 -18.39
C ILE A 465 2.57 18.90 -18.29
N PHE A 466 2.53 19.87 -19.21
CA PHE A 466 3.64 20.81 -19.36
C PHE A 466 3.36 22.23 -18.86
N ALA A 467 2.11 22.70 -18.87
CA ALA A 467 1.77 24.06 -18.47
C ALA A 467 1.16 24.13 -17.06
N PHE A 468 0.28 23.19 -16.71
CA PHE A 468 -0.35 23.14 -15.40
C PHE A 468 0.61 22.65 -14.31
N SER A 469 1.41 21.62 -14.61
CA SER A 469 2.20 20.92 -13.58
C SER A 469 3.31 21.76 -12.90
N SER A 470 3.74 22.89 -13.51
CA SER A 470 4.70 23.89 -13.01
C SER A 470 5.96 23.37 -12.29
N ASN A 471 6.31 22.10 -12.44
CA ASN A 471 7.42 21.44 -11.77
C ASN A 471 8.73 21.64 -12.56
N LEU A 472 9.88 21.27 -11.97
CA LEU A 472 11.18 21.45 -12.63
C LEU A 472 11.30 20.62 -13.91
N LEU A 473 10.75 19.39 -13.89
CA LEU A 473 10.81 18.49 -15.04
C LEU A 473 9.98 19.00 -16.21
N SER A 474 8.83 19.63 -15.98
CA SER A 474 8.01 20.20 -17.04
C SER A 474 8.76 21.31 -17.78
N ARG A 475 9.50 22.16 -17.05
CA ARG A 475 10.37 23.19 -17.65
C ARG A 475 11.51 22.60 -18.47
N LYS A 476 12.08 21.47 -18.04
CA LYS A 476 13.13 20.77 -18.78
C LYS A 476 12.58 20.13 -20.07
N TYR A 477 11.44 19.47 -19.97
CA TYR A 477 10.87 18.67 -21.07
C TYR A 477 9.88 19.43 -21.97
N ILE A 478 9.48 20.67 -21.64
CA ILE A 478 8.69 21.54 -22.53
C ILE A 478 9.36 21.75 -23.89
N LYS A 479 10.70 21.67 -23.95
CA LYS A 479 11.47 21.78 -25.20
C LYS A 479 11.08 20.73 -26.24
N LEU A 480 10.52 19.60 -25.82
CA LEU A 480 9.96 18.59 -26.73
C LEU A 480 8.79 19.13 -27.57
N LEU A 481 8.09 20.16 -27.09
CA LEU A 481 7.00 20.82 -27.81
C LEU A 481 7.48 21.94 -28.72
N PHE A 482 8.72 22.41 -28.57
CA PHE A 482 9.25 23.53 -29.34
C PHE A 482 9.11 23.33 -30.86
N PRO A 483 9.39 22.14 -31.43
CA PRO A 483 9.21 21.92 -32.87
C PRO A 483 7.77 22.13 -33.38
N PHE A 484 6.76 22.05 -32.51
CA PHE A 484 5.35 22.22 -32.89
C PHE A 484 4.83 23.64 -32.62
N SER A 485 5.69 24.56 -32.20
CA SER A 485 5.28 25.90 -31.78
C SER A 485 4.53 26.68 -32.86
N HIS A 486 4.95 26.60 -34.12
CA HIS A 486 4.23 27.22 -35.24
C HIS A 486 2.80 26.68 -35.39
N CYS A 487 2.62 25.36 -35.18
CA CYS A 487 1.30 24.74 -35.18
C CYS A 487 0.42 25.25 -34.04
N LEU A 488 0.96 25.36 -32.83
CA LEU A 488 0.24 25.91 -31.69
C LEU A 488 -0.10 27.39 -31.88
N CYS A 489 0.80 28.20 -32.45
CA CYS A 489 0.55 29.60 -32.79
C CYS A 489 -0.59 29.73 -33.81
N ASN A 490 -0.59 28.95 -34.90
CA ASN A 490 -1.68 28.98 -35.87
C ASN A 490 -3.02 28.53 -35.29
N MET A 491 -3.03 27.51 -34.43
CA MET A 491 -4.23 27.16 -33.65
C MET A 491 -4.69 28.33 -32.79
N PHE A 492 -3.77 29.00 -32.11
CA PHE A 492 -4.11 30.14 -31.26
C PHE A 492 -4.69 31.32 -32.06
N PHE A 493 -4.12 31.66 -33.21
CA PHE A 493 -4.65 32.72 -34.08
C PHE A 493 -6.05 32.40 -34.60
N PHE A 494 -6.30 31.14 -34.97
CA PHE A 494 -7.64 30.68 -35.31
C PHE A 494 -8.60 30.86 -34.11
N LEU A 495 -8.18 30.42 -32.92
CA LEU A 495 -8.94 30.50 -31.67
C LEU A 495 -9.18 31.93 -31.18
N LEU A 496 -8.39 32.93 -31.59
CA LEU A 496 -8.63 34.32 -31.23
C LEU A 496 -9.99 34.80 -31.73
N ARG A 497 -10.42 34.33 -32.91
CA ARG A 497 -11.67 34.70 -33.58
C ARG A 497 -12.90 33.96 -33.02
N GLY A 498 -12.70 32.89 -32.25
CA GLY A 498 -13.75 32.01 -31.72
C GLY A 498 -13.93 32.05 -30.19
N LYS A 499 -14.94 31.31 -29.70
CA LYS A 499 -15.26 31.14 -28.27
C LYS A 499 -14.89 29.75 -27.71
N SER A 500 -14.00 29.01 -28.38
CA SER A 500 -13.64 27.66 -27.95
C SER A 500 -12.94 27.64 -26.57
N PHE A 501 -13.26 26.64 -25.76
CA PHE A 501 -12.68 26.40 -24.44
C PHE A 501 -11.18 26.04 -24.47
N LEU A 502 -10.63 25.72 -25.64
CA LEU A 502 -9.22 25.40 -25.84
C LEU A 502 -8.33 26.65 -25.88
N LYS A 503 -8.90 27.84 -26.11
CA LYS A 503 -8.15 29.11 -26.25
C LYS A 503 -7.17 29.38 -25.11
N SER A 504 -7.62 29.21 -23.86
CA SER A 504 -6.77 29.43 -22.68
C SER A 504 -5.66 28.38 -22.55
N LYS A 505 -5.95 27.12 -22.90
CA LYS A 505 -5.00 26.00 -22.82
C LYS A 505 -3.87 26.16 -23.83
N VAL A 506 -4.21 26.46 -25.09
CA VAL A 506 -3.20 26.72 -26.15
C VAL A 506 -2.35 27.95 -25.80
N LYS A 507 -2.98 29.03 -25.33
CA LYS A 507 -2.24 30.22 -24.85
C LYS A 507 -1.23 29.87 -23.75
N ASN A 508 -1.67 29.10 -22.76
CA ASN A 508 -0.81 28.70 -21.64
C ASN A 508 0.36 27.81 -22.09
N LEU A 509 0.14 26.93 -23.08
CA LEU A 509 1.20 26.13 -23.69
C LEU A 509 2.23 26.99 -24.41
N ILE A 510 1.79 27.92 -25.27
CA ILE A 510 2.70 28.84 -25.98
C ILE A 510 3.50 29.67 -24.96
N ASN A 511 2.84 30.21 -23.94
CA ASN A 511 3.52 30.95 -22.87
C ASN A 511 4.54 30.08 -22.14
N ALA A 512 4.23 28.81 -21.85
CA ALA A 512 5.16 27.90 -21.21
C ALA A 512 6.38 27.59 -22.10
N ILE A 513 6.18 27.42 -23.41
CA ILE A 513 7.27 27.23 -24.37
C ILE A 513 8.17 28.48 -24.40
N LEU A 514 7.58 29.65 -24.62
CA LEU A 514 8.31 30.92 -24.72
C LEU A 514 9.07 31.27 -23.44
N ARG A 515 8.49 31.03 -22.26
CA ARG A 515 9.16 31.27 -20.97
C ARG A 515 10.41 30.42 -20.76
N ASN A 516 10.53 29.30 -21.45
CA ASN A 516 11.67 28.37 -21.33
C ASN A 516 12.52 28.33 -22.62
N ALA A 517 12.22 29.18 -23.60
CA ALA A 517 12.96 29.32 -24.84
C ALA A 517 14.16 30.27 -24.66
N THR A 518 15.24 30.04 -25.41
CA THR A 518 16.31 31.04 -25.56
C THR A 518 15.88 32.18 -26.48
N ASP A 519 16.61 33.29 -26.46
CA ASP A 519 16.33 34.42 -27.35
C ASP A 519 16.42 34.01 -28.84
N GLU A 520 17.37 33.15 -29.19
CA GLU A 520 17.51 32.59 -30.55
C GLU A 520 16.32 31.71 -30.94
N GLU A 521 15.86 30.84 -30.02
CA GLU A 521 14.68 30.01 -30.22
C GLU A 521 13.41 30.86 -30.40
N ALA A 522 13.24 31.91 -29.58
CA ALA A 522 12.11 32.83 -29.66
C ALA A 522 12.12 33.63 -30.97
N LEU A 523 13.28 34.15 -31.39
CA LEU A 523 13.44 34.84 -32.68
C LEU A 523 13.17 33.91 -33.87
N SER A 524 13.64 32.67 -33.78
CA SER A 524 13.42 31.66 -34.82
C SER A 524 11.93 31.32 -34.95
N LEU A 525 11.22 31.20 -33.82
CA LEU A 525 9.77 31.01 -33.81
C LEU A 525 9.04 32.22 -34.41
N LEU A 526 9.43 33.44 -34.04
CA LEU A 526 8.84 34.66 -34.60
C LEU A 526 9.02 34.71 -36.12
N HIS A 527 10.22 34.39 -36.61
CA HIS A 527 10.49 34.30 -38.04
C HIS A 527 9.63 33.23 -38.72
N ALA A 528 9.53 32.04 -38.13
CA ALA A 528 8.71 30.95 -38.68
C ALA A 528 7.23 31.33 -38.76
N VAL A 529 6.70 32.02 -37.74
CA VAL A 529 5.30 32.47 -37.69
C VAL A 529 5.03 33.62 -38.66
N SER A 530 5.93 34.59 -38.78
CA SER A 530 5.73 35.76 -39.65
C SER A 530 5.91 35.44 -41.13
N PHE A 531 6.83 34.53 -41.48
CA PHE A 531 7.22 34.29 -42.87
C PHE A 531 6.90 32.87 -43.38
N SER A 532 6.27 32.03 -42.56
CA SER A 532 6.00 30.61 -42.88
C SER A 532 7.22 29.84 -43.38
N ASN A 533 8.41 30.20 -42.88
CA ASN A 533 9.70 29.70 -43.37
C ASN A 533 10.53 29.07 -42.24
N ASN A 534 11.00 27.84 -42.45
CA ASN A 534 11.74 27.05 -41.47
C ASN A 534 13.24 26.87 -41.80
N LYS A 535 13.78 27.56 -42.82
CA LYS A 535 15.16 27.36 -43.30
C LYS A 535 16.25 27.45 -42.23
N HIS A 536 15.97 28.13 -41.10
CA HIS A 536 16.90 28.28 -39.97
C HIS A 536 16.28 27.91 -38.62
N CYS A 537 15.13 27.25 -38.61
CA CYS A 537 14.34 27.04 -37.39
C CYS A 537 14.05 25.55 -37.19
N GLY A 538 14.32 25.03 -35.99
CA GLY A 538 13.93 23.67 -35.57
C GLY A 538 12.42 23.47 -35.40
N VAL A 539 11.58 24.28 -36.07
CA VAL A 539 10.13 24.30 -35.98
C VAL A 539 9.51 23.80 -37.28
N TYR A 540 8.49 22.95 -37.14
CA TYR A 540 7.73 22.41 -38.26
C TYR A 540 6.63 23.39 -38.70
N ILE A 541 6.59 23.68 -40.00
CA ILE A 541 5.54 24.49 -40.61
C ILE A 541 4.25 23.68 -40.68
N THR A 542 3.16 24.27 -40.21
CA THR A 542 1.81 23.71 -40.24
C THR A 542 1.34 23.51 -41.67
N LYS A 543 0.80 22.33 -41.98
CA LYS A 543 0.34 21.95 -43.33
C LYS A 543 -1.18 21.77 -43.41
N VAL A 544 -1.89 22.11 -42.35
CA VAL A 544 -3.35 21.99 -42.21
C VAL A 544 -3.97 23.37 -41.97
N SER A 545 -5.27 23.47 -42.23
CA SER A 545 -6.10 24.57 -41.77
C SER A 545 -7.00 24.08 -40.61
N PHE A 546 -7.43 25.01 -39.75
CA PHE A 546 -8.26 24.69 -38.59
C PHE A 546 -9.69 25.19 -38.81
N VAL A 547 -10.67 24.37 -38.43
CA VAL A 547 -12.10 24.70 -38.47
C VAL A 547 -12.76 24.37 -37.14
N ASN A 548 -13.91 24.99 -36.87
CA ASN A 548 -14.65 24.73 -35.63
C ASN A 548 -15.22 23.31 -35.65
N GLY A 549 -15.07 22.61 -34.53
CA GLY A 549 -15.73 21.33 -34.29
C GLY A 549 -17.18 21.50 -33.83
N GLU A 550 -17.91 20.40 -33.81
CA GLU A 550 -19.33 20.35 -33.42
C GLU A 550 -19.48 20.42 -31.89
N GLU A 551 -18.49 19.98 -31.12
CA GLU A 551 -18.48 20.00 -29.65
C GLU A 551 -17.78 21.25 -29.06
N GLY A 552 -17.46 22.24 -29.90
CA GLY A 552 -16.82 23.49 -29.48
C GLY A 552 -15.28 23.44 -29.39
N GLY A 553 -14.68 22.33 -29.83
CA GLY A 553 -13.26 22.15 -30.09
C GLY A 553 -12.84 22.55 -31.51
N ILE A 554 -11.77 21.94 -32.02
CA ILE A 554 -11.15 22.29 -33.32
C ILE A 554 -10.88 21.02 -34.12
N VAL A 555 -11.16 21.07 -35.42
CA VAL A 555 -10.81 20.02 -36.40
C VAL A 555 -9.66 20.51 -37.28
N ALA A 556 -8.69 19.65 -37.59
CA ALA A 556 -7.66 19.95 -38.58
C ALA A 556 -8.06 19.38 -39.94
N VAL A 557 -8.11 20.23 -40.96
CA VAL A 557 -8.49 19.87 -42.33
C VAL A 557 -7.36 20.19 -43.30
N GLN A 558 -7.37 19.56 -44.48
CA GLN A 558 -6.36 19.80 -45.50
C GLN A 558 -6.30 21.29 -45.85
N LYS A 559 -5.09 21.87 -45.88
CA LYS A 559 -4.90 23.26 -46.29
C LYS A 559 -5.17 23.34 -47.80
N VAL A 560 -6.27 23.99 -48.17
CA VAL A 560 -6.50 24.40 -49.57
C VAL A 560 -5.58 25.61 -49.81
N GLU A 561 -4.81 25.59 -50.89
CA GLU A 561 -4.01 26.76 -51.28
C GLU A 561 -4.97 27.90 -51.60
N GLU A 562 -5.12 28.83 -50.66
CA GLU A 562 -5.63 30.17 -50.96
C GLU A 562 -4.43 31.02 -51.38
N ASP A 563 -4.62 31.82 -52.44
CA ASP A 563 -3.60 32.71 -52.97
C ASP A 563 -3.00 33.59 -51.84
N PHE A 564 -1.68 33.81 -51.94
CA PHE A 564 -0.85 34.56 -50.99
C PHE A 564 -1.35 35.96 -50.52
N PRO A 565 -2.26 36.70 -51.18
CA PRO A 565 -2.72 38.00 -50.67
C PRO A 565 -3.47 37.93 -49.34
N ASP A 566 -4.16 36.81 -49.03
CA ASP A 566 -5.07 36.75 -47.88
C ASP A 566 -4.39 36.37 -46.56
N GLU A 567 -3.21 35.71 -46.57
CA GLU A 567 -2.51 35.35 -45.33
C GLU A 567 -1.90 36.57 -44.61
N ILE A 568 -1.33 37.52 -45.34
CA ILE A 568 -0.78 38.76 -44.76
C ILE A 568 -1.91 39.66 -44.21
N VAL A 569 -3.03 39.73 -44.92
CA VAL A 569 -4.25 40.42 -44.46
C VAL A 569 -4.82 39.75 -43.20
N ARG A 570 -4.77 38.41 -43.10
CA ARG A 570 -5.20 37.66 -41.91
C ARG A 570 -4.40 37.97 -40.65
N TYR A 571 -3.08 38.23 -40.76
CA TYR A 571 -2.24 38.63 -39.62
C TYR A 571 -2.40 40.11 -39.25
N HIS A 572 -2.53 41.00 -40.24
CA HIS A 572 -2.76 42.43 -40.00
C HIS A 572 -4.09 42.70 -39.27
N ALA A 573 -5.18 42.00 -39.63
CA ALA A 573 -6.47 42.15 -38.96
C ALA A 573 -6.46 41.74 -37.46
N ILE A 574 -5.48 40.95 -37.02
CA ILE A 574 -5.32 40.55 -35.61
C ILE A 574 -4.54 41.62 -34.81
N LEU A 575 -3.74 42.45 -35.47
CA LEU A 575 -2.97 43.54 -34.87
C LEU A 575 -3.77 44.87 -34.78
N ASP A 576 -4.96 44.91 -35.36
CA ASP A 576 -5.87 46.07 -35.33
C ASP A 576 -6.82 46.24 -34.11
N PRO A 577 -6.68 45.57 -32.92
CA PRO A 577 -7.47 45.96 -31.75
C PRO A 577 -6.85 47.12 -30.96
N PHE A 578 -5.83 47.80 -31.49
CA PHE A 578 -5.20 48.99 -30.90
C PHE A 578 -5.57 50.30 -31.62
N LYS A 579 -6.79 50.40 -32.15
CA LYS A 579 -7.43 51.68 -32.50
C LYS A 579 -8.71 51.88 -31.71
#